data_AF-A0A958QQ45-F1
#
_entry.id   AF-A0A958QQ45-F1
#
_cell.length_a   1.000
_cell.length_b   1.000
_cell.length_c   1.000
_cell.angle_alpha   90.00
_cell.angle_beta   90.00
_cell.angle_gamma   90.00
#
_symmetry.space_group_name_H-M   'P 1'
#
loop_
_entity.id
_entity.type
_entity.pdbx_description
1 polymer ?
#
loop_
_entity_poly.entity_id
_entity_poly.type
_entity_poly.pdbx_seq_one_letter_code
_entity_poly.pdbx_strand_id
1 'polypeptide(L)'
;MNGLKRFTSRLTASFDWLVQQVENHEALVSSTIQEVSHHAAKASIQVKRVERDGAQLKERLLRLRENIQLWEERAKEKKDTDSQMALQCLRRRKKLLAEASQVEVQLVEHKKVEQQLKEEVSLLREKLEELKR
;
A
#
# COMPACT_ATOMS: atom_id res chain seq x y z
N MET A 1 -2.19 -7.59 -12.06
CA MET A 1 -3.19 -6.51 -11.87
C MET A 1 -4.66 -6.96 -11.83
N ASN A 2 -5.02 -8.20 -12.23
CA ASN A 2 -6.43 -8.64 -12.27
C ASN A 2 -6.96 -9.34 -11.00
N GLY A 3 -6.12 -9.50 -9.95
CA GLY A 3 -6.50 -10.18 -8.71
C GLY A 3 -7.23 -9.27 -7.71
N LEU A 4 -6.74 -8.04 -7.50
CA LEU A 4 -7.32 -7.10 -6.53
C LEU A 4 -8.67 -6.54 -7.00
N LYS A 5 -8.78 -6.10 -8.26
CA LYS A 5 -10.05 -5.62 -8.85
C LYS A 5 -11.16 -6.70 -8.85
N ARG A 6 -10.79 -7.98 -8.96
CA ARG A 6 -11.73 -9.11 -8.89
C ARG A 6 -12.18 -9.42 -7.46
N PHE A 7 -11.41 -9.05 -6.45
CA PHE A 7 -11.78 -9.22 -5.04
C PHE A 7 -12.76 -8.14 -4.61
N THR A 8 -12.49 -6.88 -4.98
CA THR A 8 -13.36 -5.74 -4.65
C THR A 8 -14.73 -5.83 -5.32
N SER A 9 -14.79 -6.27 -6.59
CA SER A 9 -16.07 -6.46 -7.30
C SER A 9 -16.95 -7.57 -6.73
N ARG A 10 -16.36 -8.58 -6.07
CA ARG A 10 -17.14 -9.66 -5.42
C ARG A 10 -17.75 -9.18 -4.11
N LEU A 11 -17.07 -8.29 -3.39
CA LEU A 11 -17.55 -7.78 -2.11
C LEU A 11 -18.79 -6.90 -2.29
N THR A 12 -18.81 -5.99 -3.27
CA THR A 12 -19.97 -5.13 -3.54
C THR A 12 -21.17 -5.89 -4.11
N ALA A 13 -20.94 -6.89 -4.99
CA ALA A 13 -22.01 -7.69 -5.59
C ALA A 13 -22.78 -8.55 -4.56
N SER A 14 -22.13 -8.96 -3.47
CA SER A 14 -22.81 -9.66 -2.36
C SER A 14 -23.76 -8.75 -1.59
N PHE A 15 -23.61 -7.41 -1.65
CA PHE A 15 -24.50 -6.47 -0.93
C PHE A 15 -25.80 -6.15 -1.66
N ASP A 16 -25.81 -6.05 -2.99
CA ASP A 16 -27.06 -5.80 -3.74
C ASP A 16 -28.07 -6.95 -3.56
N TRP A 17 -27.57 -8.17 -3.38
CA TRP A 17 -28.41 -9.33 -3.06
C TRP A 17 -28.93 -9.32 -1.61
N LEU A 18 -28.18 -8.70 -0.67
CA LEU A 18 -28.56 -8.62 0.75
C LEU A 18 -29.81 -7.77 0.99
N VAL A 19 -29.92 -6.62 0.33
CA VAL A 19 -31.10 -5.73 0.45
C VAL A 19 -32.38 -6.43 -0.03
N GLN A 20 -32.26 -7.33 -0.99
CA GLN A 20 -33.39 -8.10 -1.54
C GLN A 20 -33.81 -9.30 -0.68
N GLN A 21 -32.96 -9.78 0.24
CA GLN A 21 -33.23 -10.99 1.04
C GLN A 21 -33.57 -10.75 2.51
N VAL A 22 -33.36 -9.52 2.99
CA VAL A 22 -33.76 -9.10 4.35
C VAL A 22 -35.28 -9.25 4.59
N GLU A 23 -36.09 -9.39 3.53
CA GLU A 23 -37.54 -9.47 3.66
C GLU A 23 -38.07 -10.73 4.40
N ASN A 24 -37.32 -11.85 4.56
CA ASN A 24 -37.91 -12.99 5.30
C ASN A 24 -37.05 -14.21 5.77
N HIS A 25 -35.79 -14.10 6.22
CA HIS A 25 -35.13 -15.26 6.86
C HIS A 25 -34.07 -14.91 7.93
N GLU A 26 -34.41 -15.02 9.22
CA GLU A 26 -33.51 -14.75 10.36
C GLU A 26 -32.24 -15.63 10.37
N ALA A 27 -32.36 -16.91 10.01
CA ALA A 27 -31.22 -17.82 9.92
C ALA A 27 -30.21 -17.40 8.83
N LEU A 28 -30.71 -16.83 7.72
CA LEU A 28 -29.87 -16.36 6.62
C LEU A 28 -29.10 -15.11 7.01
N VAL A 29 -29.76 -14.16 7.70
CA VAL A 29 -29.15 -12.93 8.22
C VAL A 29 -27.95 -13.23 9.13
N SER A 30 -28.10 -14.16 10.10
CA SER A 30 -26.99 -14.52 11.01
C SER A 30 -25.78 -15.11 10.28
N SER A 31 -26.02 -16.01 9.32
CA SER A 31 -24.95 -16.62 8.52
C SER A 31 -24.22 -15.58 7.66
N THR A 32 -24.95 -14.61 7.09
CA THR A 32 -24.35 -13.57 6.28
C THR A 32 -23.58 -12.55 7.12
N ILE A 33 -24.07 -12.17 8.30
CA ILE A 33 -23.31 -11.32 9.24
C ILE A 33 -21.97 -11.98 9.61
N GLN A 34 -21.96 -13.30 9.81
CA GLN A 34 -20.74 -14.04 10.10
C GLN A 34 -19.77 -14.04 8.91
N GLU A 35 -20.27 -14.25 7.69
CA GLU A 35 -19.46 -14.18 6.47
C GLU A 35 -18.85 -12.80 6.26
N VAL A 36 -19.66 -11.73 6.36
CA VAL A 36 -19.17 -10.35 6.21
C VAL A 36 -18.16 -10.01 7.30
N SER A 37 -18.37 -10.45 8.54
CA SER A 37 -17.41 -10.27 9.65
C SER A 37 -16.06 -10.93 9.34
N HIS A 38 -16.08 -12.15 8.81
CA HIS A 38 -14.87 -12.88 8.43
C HIS A 38 -14.12 -12.19 7.28
N HIS A 39 -14.86 -11.69 6.29
CA HIS A 39 -14.29 -10.93 5.18
C HIS A 39 -13.68 -9.60 5.63
N ALA A 40 -14.35 -8.87 6.53
CA ALA A 40 -13.83 -7.64 7.12
C ALA A 40 -12.55 -7.89 7.94
N ALA A 41 -12.48 -9.00 8.70
CA ALA A 41 -11.28 -9.39 9.44
C ALA A 41 -10.09 -9.68 8.51
N LYS A 42 -10.32 -10.44 7.43
CA LYS A 42 -9.29 -10.70 6.41
C LYS A 42 -8.81 -9.43 5.72
N ALA A 43 -9.73 -8.54 5.35
CA ALA A 43 -9.39 -7.28 4.72
C ALA A 43 -8.58 -6.37 5.66
N SER A 44 -8.87 -6.41 6.97
CA SER A 44 -8.10 -5.69 7.99
C SER A 44 -6.65 -6.19 8.11
N ILE A 45 -6.42 -7.50 7.98
CA ILE A 45 -5.07 -8.07 7.93
C ILE A 45 -4.34 -7.60 6.67
N GLN A 46 -5.05 -7.54 5.54
CA GLN A 46 -4.47 -7.06 4.28
C GLN A 46 -4.07 -5.59 4.37
N VAL A 47 -4.85 -4.72 5.02
CA VAL A 47 -4.47 -3.33 5.31
C VAL A 47 -3.14 -3.29 6.06
N LYS A 48 -3.02 -4.04 7.16
CA LYS A 48 -1.78 -4.08 7.96
C LYS A 48 -0.56 -4.54 7.16
N ARG A 49 -0.76 -5.46 6.21
CA ARG A 49 0.31 -5.92 5.31
C ARG A 49 0.74 -4.80 4.36
N VAL A 50 -0.22 -4.15 3.73
CA VAL A 50 0.06 -3.02 2.81
C VAL A 50 0.75 -1.88 3.57
N GLU A 51 0.31 -1.54 4.78
CA GLU A 51 1.00 -0.54 5.63
C GLU A 51 2.47 -0.89 5.88
N ARG A 52 2.76 -2.17 6.16
CA ARG A 52 4.13 -2.65 6.35
C ARG A 52 4.97 -2.54 5.08
N ASP A 53 4.41 -2.94 3.95
CA ASP A 53 5.08 -2.84 2.64
C ASP A 53 5.41 -1.37 2.32
N GLY A 54 4.46 -0.45 2.61
CA GLY A 54 4.68 0.99 2.51
C GLY A 54 5.77 1.52 3.44
N ALA A 55 5.88 0.99 4.66
CA ALA A 55 6.96 1.34 5.58
C ALA A 55 8.34 0.89 5.05
N GLN A 56 8.43 -0.31 4.46
CA GLN A 56 9.67 -0.80 3.85
C GLN A 56 10.10 0.05 2.65
N LEU A 57 9.16 0.51 1.82
CA LEU A 57 9.45 1.43 0.72
C LEU A 57 10.01 2.77 1.23
N LYS A 58 9.43 3.33 2.29
CA LYS A 58 9.91 4.58 2.92
C LYS A 58 11.33 4.40 3.47
N GLU A 59 11.58 3.29 4.15
CA GLU A 59 12.90 2.98 4.70
C GLU A 59 13.96 2.80 3.60
N ARG A 60 13.61 2.11 2.50
CA ARG A 60 14.49 2.00 1.33
C ARG A 60 14.78 3.36 0.72
N LEU A 61 13.78 4.22 0.57
CA LEU A 61 13.97 5.58 0.05
C LEU A 61 14.90 6.41 0.93
N LEU A 62 14.74 6.31 2.26
CA LEU A 62 15.61 6.98 3.23
C LEU A 62 17.07 6.55 3.03
N ARG A 63 17.33 5.23 3.01
CA ARG A 63 18.67 4.67 2.77
C ARG A 63 19.27 5.13 1.44
N LEU A 64 18.47 5.21 0.37
CA LEU A 64 18.94 5.70 -0.92
C LEU A 64 19.36 7.17 -0.83
N ARG A 65 18.57 8.01 -0.15
CA ARG A 65 18.87 9.44 0.04
C ARG A 65 20.14 9.67 0.86
N GLU A 66 20.33 8.92 1.94
CA GLU A 66 21.57 8.97 2.75
C GLU A 66 22.79 8.59 1.90
N ASN A 67 22.69 7.53 1.10
CA ASN A 67 23.77 7.14 0.19
C ASN A 67 24.04 8.18 -0.90
N ILE A 68 23.00 8.82 -1.43
CA ILE A 68 23.15 9.93 -2.41
C ILE A 68 23.97 11.06 -1.80
N GLN A 69 23.67 11.46 -0.56
CA GLN A 69 24.41 12.50 0.15
C GLN A 69 25.87 12.10 0.37
N LEU A 70 26.12 10.88 0.84
CA LEU A 70 27.48 10.37 1.05
C LEU A 70 28.32 10.41 -0.24
N TRP A 71 27.76 9.99 -1.37
CA TRP A 71 28.49 10.01 -2.65
C TRP A 71 28.66 11.43 -3.20
N GLU A 72 27.77 12.35 -2.86
CA GLU A 72 27.92 13.76 -3.19
C GLU A 72 29.06 14.41 -2.40
N GLU A 73 29.13 14.16 -1.10
CA GLU A 73 30.21 14.64 -0.23
C GLU A 73 31.57 14.12 -0.68
N ARG A 74 31.67 12.81 -0.92
CA ARG A 74 32.90 12.20 -1.45
C ARG A 74 33.33 12.76 -2.80
N ALA A 75 32.38 13.09 -3.68
CA ALA A 75 32.69 13.72 -4.95
C ALA A 75 33.28 15.12 -4.76
N LYS A 76 32.77 15.89 -3.78
CA LYS A 76 33.28 17.22 -3.43
C LYS A 76 34.70 17.13 -2.86
N GLU A 77 34.94 16.21 -1.94
CA GLU A 77 36.27 16.00 -1.32
C GLU A 77 37.34 15.61 -2.33
N LYS A 78 36.99 14.77 -3.31
CA LYS A 78 37.95 14.25 -4.31
C LYS A 78 38.12 15.16 -5.52
N LYS A 79 37.30 16.19 -5.69
CA LYS A 79 37.29 17.04 -6.90
C LYS A 79 38.68 17.59 -7.25
N ASP A 80 39.41 18.10 -6.26
CA ASP A 80 40.68 18.81 -6.48
C ASP A 80 41.91 17.90 -6.37
N THR A 81 41.75 16.70 -5.79
CA THR A 81 42.86 15.75 -5.54
C THR A 81 42.84 14.54 -6.47
N ASP A 82 41.66 14.09 -6.90
CA ASP A 82 41.48 12.93 -7.76
C ASP A 82 40.18 13.07 -8.58
N SER A 83 40.31 13.75 -9.72
CA SER A 83 39.19 14.04 -10.62
C SER A 83 38.52 12.77 -11.19
N GLN A 84 39.27 11.69 -11.35
CA GLN A 84 38.72 10.41 -11.81
C GLN A 84 37.82 9.77 -10.74
N MET A 85 38.28 9.75 -9.48
CA MET A 85 37.48 9.28 -8.36
C MET A 85 36.24 10.14 -8.12
N ALA A 86 36.36 11.46 -8.24
CA ALA A 86 35.22 12.37 -8.15
C ALA A 86 34.15 12.03 -9.22
N LEU A 87 34.58 11.79 -10.47
CA LEU A 87 33.67 11.40 -11.55
C LEU A 87 32.99 10.04 -11.27
N GLN A 88 33.71 9.07 -10.71
CA GLN A 88 33.12 7.78 -10.32
C GLN A 88 32.06 7.96 -9.22
N CYS A 89 32.30 8.82 -8.23
CA CYS A 89 31.33 9.14 -7.18
C CYS A 89 30.06 9.76 -7.77
N LEU A 90 30.19 10.69 -8.71
CA LEU A 90 29.05 11.29 -9.42
C LEU A 90 28.26 10.26 -10.24
N ARG A 91 28.95 9.31 -10.91
CA ARG A 91 28.29 8.22 -11.63
C ARG A 91 27.48 7.31 -10.69
N ARG A 92 28.01 7.00 -9.51
CA ARG A 92 27.28 6.21 -8.48
C ARG A 92 26.08 6.98 -7.96
N ARG A 93 26.26 8.26 -7.61
CA ARG A 93 25.17 9.16 -7.19
C ARG A 93 24.04 9.20 -8.23
N LYS A 94 24.37 9.31 -9.53
CA LYS A 94 23.38 9.32 -10.61
C LYS A 94 22.54 8.04 -10.65
N LYS A 95 23.16 6.87 -10.44
CA LYS A 95 22.43 5.60 -10.40
C LYS A 95 21.46 5.55 -9.21
N LEU A 96 21.93 5.96 -8.03
CA LEU A 96 21.11 6.00 -6.82
C LEU A 96 19.94 6.99 -6.93
N LEU A 97 20.15 8.14 -7.57
CA LEU A 97 19.09 9.11 -7.86
C LEU A 97 17.99 8.51 -8.74
N ALA A 98 18.37 7.76 -9.78
CA ALA A 98 17.41 7.07 -10.64
C ALA A 98 16.61 6.02 -9.86
N GLU A 99 17.27 5.24 -9.00
CA GLU A 99 16.60 4.27 -8.14
C GLU A 99 15.67 4.94 -7.11
N ALA A 100 16.12 6.02 -6.48
CA ALA A 100 15.30 6.79 -5.53
C ALA A 100 14.03 7.32 -6.20
N SER A 101 14.15 7.85 -7.41
CA SER A 101 13.00 8.33 -8.19
C SER A 101 12.01 7.20 -8.50
N GLN A 102 12.50 6.00 -8.86
CA GLN A 102 11.62 4.84 -9.06
C GLN A 102 10.89 4.43 -7.78
N VAL A 103 11.58 4.41 -6.64
CA VAL A 103 10.98 4.08 -5.34
C VAL A 103 9.96 5.16 -4.92
N GLU A 104 10.21 6.44 -5.23
CA GLU A 104 9.25 7.52 -4.99
C GLU A 104 7.96 7.34 -5.78
N VAL A 105 8.06 7.00 -7.07
CA VAL A 105 6.89 6.69 -7.90
C VAL A 105 6.12 5.50 -7.32
N GLN A 106 6.81 4.41 -6.97
CA GLN A 106 6.20 3.24 -6.34
C GLN A 106 5.51 3.59 -5.03
N LEU A 107 6.11 4.48 -4.21
CA LEU A 107 5.52 4.92 -2.95
C LEU A 107 4.24 5.73 -3.16
N VAL A 108 4.18 6.58 -4.19
CA VAL A 108 2.97 7.33 -4.53
C VAL A 108 1.84 6.39 -4.97
N GLU A 109 2.13 5.42 -5.84
CA GLU A 109 1.15 4.42 -6.27
C GLU A 109 0.69 3.56 -5.10
N HIS A 110 1.63 3.09 -4.27
CA HIS A 110 1.33 2.31 -3.08
C HIS A 110 0.40 3.06 -2.13
N LYS A 111 0.66 4.34 -1.85
CA LYS A 111 -0.20 5.17 -0.98
C LYS A 111 -1.64 5.25 -1.49
N LYS A 112 -1.85 5.32 -2.80
CA LYS A 112 -3.20 5.33 -3.38
C LYS A 112 -3.93 4.01 -3.09
N VAL A 113 -3.25 2.88 -3.27
CA VAL A 113 -3.81 1.55 -2.99
C VAL A 113 -4.08 1.35 -1.50
N GLU A 114 -3.15 1.78 -0.65
CA GLU A 114 -3.29 1.73 0.81
C GLU A 114 -4.53 2.51 1.26
N GLN A 115 -4.70 3.74 0.74
CA GLN A 115 -5.83 4.59 1.09
C GLN A 115 -7.16 3.99 0.64
N GLN A 116 -7.25 3.52 -0.62
CA GLN A 116 -8.45 2.87 -1.14
C GLN A 116 -8.85 1.65 -0.29
N LEU A 117 -7.89 0.80 0.07
CA LEU A 117 -8.17 -0.37 0.87
C LEU A 117 -8.62 -0.01 2.29
N LYS A 118 -8.07 1.06 2.89
CA LYS A 118 -8.50 1.55 4.20
C LYS A 118 -9.93 2.07 4.18
N GLU A 119 -10.29 2.84 3.16
CA GLU A 119 -11.65 3.36 2.97
C GLU A 119 -12.65 2.22 2.77
N GLU A 120 -12.35 1.27 1.89
CA GLU A 120 -13.20 0.09 1.64
C GLU A 120 -13.41 -0.74 2.93
N VAL A 121 -12.35 -0.96 3.72
CA VAL A 121 -12.47 -1.68 5.00
C VAL A 121 -13.27 -0.90 6.04
N SER A 122 -13.16 0.43 6.06
CA SER A 122 -13.98 1.27 6.94
C SER A 122 -15.46 1.15 6.60
N LEU A 123 -15.81 1.28 5.32
CA LEU A 123 -17.18 1.16 4.84
C LEU A 123 -17.77 -0.23 5.15
N LEU A 124 -17.00 -1.30 4.94
CA LEU A 124 -17.42 -2.66 5.28
C LEU A 124 -17.70 -2.82 6.79
N ARG A 125 -16.89 -2.19 7.65
CA ARG A 125 -17.11 -2.25 9.10
C ARG A 125 -18.32 -1.44 9.52
N GLU A 126 -18.53 -0.25 8.97
CA GLU A 126 -19.71 0.57 9.24
C GLU A 126 -21.00 -0.18 8.86
N LYS A 127 -21.02 -0.79 7.67
CA LYS A 127 -22.16 -1.61 7.21
C LYS A 127 -22.40 -2.84 8.07
N LEU A 128 -21.33 -3.49 8.53
CA LEU A 128 -21.44 -4.60 9.47
C LEU A 128 -22.09 -4.17 10.79
N GLU A 129 -21.73 -3.01 11.32
CA GLU A 129 -22.31 -2.47 12.54
C GLU A 129 -23.78 -2.04 12.35
N GLU A 130 -24.17 -1.57 11.16
CA GLU A 130 -25.59 -1.36 10.82
C GLU A 130 -26.39 -2.67 10.84
N LEU A 131 -25.86 -3.77 10.29
CA LEU A 131 -26.55 -5.06 10.23
C LEU A 131 -26.66 -5.79 11.58
N LYS A 132 -25.83 -5.43 12.56
CA LYS A 132 -25.87 -5.99 13.93
C LYS A 132 -26.86 -5.28 14.86
N ARG A 133 -27.33 -4.09 14.48
CA ARG A 133 -28.30 -3.32 15.25
C ARG A 133 -29.71 -3.81 14.99
#